data_AF-A0A7S0GLW5-F1
#
_entry.id   AF-A0A7S0GLW5-F1
#
_cell.length_a   1.000
_cell.length_b   1.000
_cell.length_c   1.000
_cell.angle_alpha   90.00
_cell.angle_beta   90.00
_cell.angle_gamma   90.00
#
_symmetry.space_group_name_H-M   'P 1'
#
loop_
_entity.id
_entity.type
_entity.pdbx_description
1 polymer ?
#
loop_
_entity_poly.entity_id
_entity_poly.type
_entity_poly.pdbx_seq_one_letter_code
_entity_poly.pdbx_strand_id
1 'polypeptide(L)'
;RSCYLSQLLNPAARIPNQEFSIARNGSNPTEASEARTLLSRVSPGGVTPLTQHIHHIRDNILAPMKQQLESAGQKVAIIIATDGLPTDSAGMSGKHSNDEFVRSLSSLEGFPVWIVIRLCTDEDDVVGFYNDIDEQLELSIEVLDDFVGEAQEVYVHNKWLNYGLPLHRCRELGFEDRVFDLIDERPLTKSEIRQFCLLLFGQEAFDGVPDPSIDFPGFVNDIERIMKSSGTKQWNPIKKRVEPWIDIKKLKSIHGEDYACSACTVS
;
A
#
# COMPACT_ATOMS: atom_id res chain seq x y z
N ARG A 1 1.11 -7.49 15.22
CA ARG A 1 1.50 -8.69 14.44
C ARG A 1 0.39 -8.92 13.43
N SER A 2 0.69 -8.78 12.14
CA SER A 2 -0.30 -9.00 11.08
C SER A 2 -0.26 -10.47 10.65
N CYS A 3 -1.43 -11.08 10.49
CA CYS A 3 -1.61 -12.43 9.98
C CYS A 3 -2.47 -12.31 8.73
N TYR A 4 -2.04 -12.91 7.62
CA TYR A 4 -2.77 -12.86 6.36
C TYR A 4 -3.43 -14.21 6.10
N LEU A 5 -4.74 -14.19 5.89
CA LEU A 5 -5.48 -15.31 5.32
C LEU A 5 -5.73 -15.01 3.85
N SER A 6 -5.27 -15.89 2.99
CA SER A 6 -5.38 -15.75 1.54
C SER A 6 -6.27 -16.86 1.00
N GLN A 7 -7.17 -16.51 0.09
CA GLN A 7 -8.05 -17.44 -0.60
C GLN A 7 -7.87 -17.24 -2.11
N LEU A 8 -7.62 -18.33 -2.84
CA LEU A 8 -7.66 -18.29 -4.30
C LEU A 8 -9.13 -18.32 -4.73
N LEU A 9 -9.54 -17.33 -5.53
CA LEU A 9 -10.94 -17.17 -5.92
C LEU A 9 -11.32 -18.03 -7.12
N ASN A 10 -10.32 -18.48 -7.90
CA ASN A 10 -10.51 -19.28 -9.09
C ASN A 10 -10.18 -20.75 -8.81
N PRO A 11 -11.19 -21.62 -8.65
CA PRO A 11 -10.93 -22.96 -8.20
C PRO A 11 -10.36 -23.84 -9.30
N ALA A 12 -9.15 -24.36 -9.07
CA ALA A 12 -8.74 -25.57 -9.75
C ALA A 12 -9.67 -26.69 -9.28
N ALA A 13 -10.46 -27.27 -10.20
CA ALA A 13 -11.50 -28.28 -9.95
C ALA A 13 -11.05 -29.55 -9.18
N ARG A 14 -9.76 -29.64 -8.81
CA ARG A 14 -9.12 -30.78 -8.14
C ARG A 14 -8.51 -30.45 -6.77
N ILE A 15 -8.65 -29.23 -6.25
CA ILE A 15 -8.05 -28.83 -4.97
C ILE A 15 -9.15 -28.38 -4.00
N PRO A 16 -9.51 -29.22 -2.99
CA PRO A 16 -10.63 -28.97 -2.09
C PRO A 16 -10.39 -27.89 -1.03
N ASN A 17 -9.16 -27.41 -0.89
CA ASN A 17 -8.84 -26.28 0.00
C ASN A 17 -7.87 -25.31 -0.71
N GLN A 18 -8.35 -24.11 -0.98
CA GLN A 18 -7.64 -23.03 -1.69
C GLN A 18 -7.28 -21.87 -0.78
N GLU A 19 -7.43 -22.09 0.52
CA GLU A 19 -7.02 -21.16 1.55
C GLU A 19 -5.63 -21.53 2.06
N PHE A 20 -4.84 -20.51 2.29
CA PHE A 20 -3.56 -20.62 2.97
C PHE A 20 -3.35 -19.38 3.84
N SER A 21 -2.50 -19.49 4.84
CA SER A 21 -2.14 -18.35 5.68
C SER A 21 -0.64 -18.12 5.62
N ILE A 22 -0.23 -16.86 5.71
CA ILE A 22 1.17 -16.48 5.85
C ILE A 22 1.31 -15.58 7.08
N ALA A 23 2.39 -15.81 7.82
CA ALA A 23 2.77 -15.13 9.03
C ALA A 23 1.82 -15.33 10.24
N ARG A 24 1.01 -16.40 10.25
CA ARG A 24 0.07 -16.68 11.35
C ARG A 24 0.80 -16.88 12.67
N ASN A 25 1.95 -17.53 12.61
CA ASN A 25 2.81 -17.77 13.76
C ASN A 25 4.14 -17.00 13.67
N GLY A 26 4.14 -15.81 13.05
CA GLY A 26 5.35 -15.03 12.79
C GLY A 26 6.10 -15.53 11.55
N SER A 27 7.41 -15.29 11.46
CA SER A 27 8.21 -15.67 10.29
C SER A 27 8.45 -17.18 10.24
N ASN A 28 7.42 -17.94 9.87
CA ASN A 28 7.46 -19.38 9.67
C ASN A 28 7.69 -19.69 8.17
N PRO A 29 8.88 -20.17 7.76
CA PRO A 29 9.17 -20.45 6.36
C PRO A 29 8.29 -21.57 5.77
N THR A 30 7.70 -22.43 6.62
CA THR A 30 6.81 -23.51 6.19
C THR A 30 5.54 -22.97 5.56
N GLU A 31 4.92 -21.94 6.14
CA GLU A 31 3.70 -21.31 5.62
C GLU A 31 3.91 -20.77 4.19
N ALA A 32 5.07 -20.15 3.93
CA ALA A 32 5.43 -19.69 2.59
C ALA A 32 5.67 -20.85 1.60
N SER A 33 6.25 -21.95 2.06
CA SER A 33 6.47 -23.15 1.24
C SER A 33 5.14 -23.84 0.89
N GLU A 34 4.20 -23.90 1.83
CA GLU A 34 2.85 -24.44 1.63
C GLU A 34 2.08 -23.59 0.61
N ALA A 35 2.12 -22.25 0.76
CA ALA A 35 1.52 -21.32 -0.20
C ALA A 35 2.08 -21.52 -1.62
N ARG A 36 3.41 -21.60 -1.77
CA ARG A 36 4.06 -21.86 -3.08
C ARG A 36 3.64 -23.21 -3.67
N THR A 37 3.56 -24.24 -2.82
CA THR A 37 3.15 -25.58 -3.24
C THR A 37 1.71 -25.58 -3.74
N LEU A 38 0.80 -24.90 -3.02
CA LEU A 38 -0.59 -24.74 -3.43
C LEU A 38 -0.69 -24.00 -4.77
N LEU A 39 -0.05 -22.82 -4.88
CA LEU A 39 -0.05 -22.00 -6.10
C LEU A 39 0.49 -22.77 -7.31
N SER A 40 1.54 -23.58 -7.14
CA SER A 40 2.12 -24.38 -8.24
C SER A 40 1.20 -25.49 -8.77
N ARG A 41 0.15 -25.84 -8.03
CA ARG A 41 -0.81 -26.91 -8.38
C ARG A 41 -2.11 -26.38 -8.97
N VAL A 42 -2.32 -25.08 -8.92
CA VAL A 42 -3.51 -24.40 -9.43
C VAL A 42 -3.25 -24.00 -10.87
N SER A 43 -4.23 -24.25 -11.75
CA SER A 43 -4.22 -23.68 -13.10
C SER A 43 -5.20 -22.51 -13.11
N PRO A 44 -4.80 -21.30 -13.54
CA PRO A 44 -5.73 -20.20 -13.72
C PRO A 44 -6.79 -20.60 -14.75
N GLY A 45 -8.04 -20.29 -14.44
CA GLY A 45 -9.22 -20.58 -15.26
C GLY A 45 -10.50 -20.31 -14.49
N GLY A 46 -11.60 -20.10 -15.21
CA GLY A 46 -12.91 -19.79 -14.62
C GLY A 46 -13.30 -18.33 -14.76
N VAL A 47 -14.11 -17.87 -13.82
CA VAL A 47 -14.70 -16.52 -13.78
C VAL A 47 -13.88 -15.64 -12.81
N THR A 48 -14.19 -14.35 -12.68
CA THR A 48 -13.62 -13.40 -11.71
C THR A 48 -14.73 -12.99 -10.72
N PRO A 49 -15.10 -13.83 -9.75
CA PRO A 49 -16.36 -13.69 -8.99
C PRO A 49 -16.24 -12.73 -7.80
N LEU A 50 -15.62 -11.56 -8.00
CA LEU A 50 -15.25 -10.64 -6.92
C LEU A 50 -16.47 -10.21 -6.08
N THR A 51 -17.60 -9.89 -6.73
CA THR A 51 -18.86 -9.51 -6.07
C THR A 51 -19.31 -10.52 -5.01
N GLN A 52 -19.30 -11.82 -5.36
CA GLN A 52 -19.71 -12.88 -4.45
C GLN A 52 -18.81 -12.96 -3.22
N HIS A 53 -17.49 -12.79 -3.43
CA HIS A 53 -16.52 -12.83 -2.33
C HIS A 53 -16.63 -11.61 -1.42
N ILE A 54 -16.91 -10.42 -1.95
CA ILE A 54 -17.17 -9.24 -1.13
C ILE A 54 -18.39 -9.46 -0.23
N HIS A 55 -19.49 -9.98 -0.76
CA HIS A 55 -20.66 -10.32 0.06
C HIS A 55 -20.34 -11.38 1.12
N HIS A 56 -19.57 -12.41 0.76
CA HIS A 56 -19.15 -13.44 1.69
C HIS A 56 -18.32 -12.85 2.86
N ILE A 57 -17.31 -12.02 2.55
CA ILE A 57 -16.48 -11.34 3.55
C ILE A 57 -17.35 -10.45 4.43
N ARG A 58 -18.26 -9.67 3.85
CA ARG A 58 -19.16 -8.80 4.59
C ARG A 58 -19.99 -9.58 5.61
N ASP A 59 -20.70 -10.59 5.14
CA ASP A 59 -21.71 -11.26 5.96
C ASP A 59 -21.09 -12.23 6.97
N ASN A 60 -19.94 -12.83 6.66
CA ASN A 60 -19.34 -13.88 7.50
C ASN A 60 -18.13 -13.41 8.34
N ILE A 61 -17.50 -12.29 7.98
CA ILE A 61 -16.32 -11.77 8.69
C ILE A 61 -16.65 -10.41 9.30
N LEU A 62 -17.05 -9.44 8.49
CA LEU A 62 -17.19 -8.05 8.94
C LEU A 62 -18.41 -7.84 9.84
N ALA A 63 -19.58 -8.32 9.44
CA ALA A 63 -20.81 -8.19 10.21
C ALA A 63 -20.72 -8.80 11.62
N PRO A 64 -20.18 -10.02 11.80
CA PRO A 64 -19.98 -10.58 13.14
C PRO A 64 -18.93 -9.84 13.99
N MET A 65 -17.90 -9.27 13.36
CA MET A 65 -16.76 -8.67 14.08
C MET A 65 -16.87 -7.15 14.29
N LYS A 66 -17.82 -6.47 13.65
CA LYS A 66 -17.92 -5.00 13.58
C LYS A 66 -17.73 -4.31 14.94
N GLN A 67 -18.57 -4.66 15.92
CA GLN A 67 -18.53 -4.00 17.23
C GLN A 67 -17.19 -4.21 17.95
N GLN A 68 -16.62 -5.41 17.84
CA GLN A 68 -15.32 -5.71 18.44
C GLN A 68 -14.22 -4.86 17.80
N LEU A 69 -14.16 -4.82 16.47
CA LEU A 69 -13.17 -4.06 15.71
C LEU A 69 -13.25 -2.56 16.04
N GLU A 70 -14.46 -1.98 16.05
CA GLU A 70 -14.69 -0.58 16.41
C GLU A 70 -14.23 -0.28 17.84
N SER A 71 -14.61 -1.12 18.82
CA SER A 71 -14.23 -0.91 20.22
C SER A 71 -12.72 -1.02 20.47
N ALA A 72 -12.02 -1.80 19.62
CA ALA A 72 -10.58 -1.99 19.70
C ALA A 72 -9.79 -1.01 18.81
N GLY A 73 -10.46 -0.15 18.03
CA GLY A 73 -9.82 0.71 17.04
C GLY A 73 -9.07 -0.07 15.97
N GLN A 74 -9.54 -1.27 15.62
CA GLN A 74 -8.94 -2.16 14.65
C GLN A 74 -9.73 -2.15 13.33
N LYS A 75 -9.04 -2.41 12.23
CA LYS A 75 -9.65 -2.57 10.91
C LYS A 75 -9.28 -3.92 10.29
N VAL A 76 -10.08 -4.37 9.34
CA VAL A 76 -9.75 -5.51 8.46
C VAL A 76 -9.23 -4.97 7.14
N ALA A 77 -8.01 -5.38 6.75
CA ALA A 77 -7.48 -5.14 5.41
C ALA A 77 -7.99 -6.23 4.45
N ILE A 78 -8.67 -5.82 3.38
CA ILE A 78 -9.11 -6.70 2.28
C ILE A 78 -8.20 -6.42 1.09
N ILE A 79 -7.39 -7.40 0.71
CA ILE A 79 -6.48 -7.28 -0.42
C ILE A 79 -7.04 -8.09 -1.59
N ILE A 80 -7.37 -7.41 -2.69
CA ILE A 80 -7.88 -7.98 -3.93
C ILE A 80 -6.76 -7.92 -4.96
N ALA A 81 -6.12 -9.06 -5.25
CA ALA A 81 -5.17 -9.16 -6.35
C ALA A 81 -5.90 -9.65 -7.60
N THR A 82 -5.91 -8.86 -8.68
CA THR A 82 -6.67 -9.18 -9.90
C THR A 82 -5.97 -8.69 -11.16
N ASP A 83 -6.14 -9.45 -12.25
CA ASP A 83 -5.61 -9.17 -13.59
C ASP A 83 -6.71 -8.84 -14.60
N GLY A 84 -7.98 -8.71 -14.16
CA GLY A 84 -9.10 -8.50 -15.07
C GLY A 84 -10.35 -7.94 -14.39
N LEU A 85 -11.34 -7.58 -15.20
CA LEU A 85 -12.60 -7.01 -14.71
C LEU A 85 -13.46 -8.04 -13.95
N PRO A 86 -14.34 -7.59 -13.05
CA PRO A 86 -15.35 -8.45 -12.43
C PRO A 86 -16.24 -9.13 -13.49
N THR A 87 -16.54 -10.40 -13.28
CA THR A 87 -17.45 -11.16 -14.15
C THR A 87 -18.63 -11.74 -13.36
N ASP A 88 -19.73 -12.00 -14.05
CA ASP A 88 -20.84 -12.77 -13.50
C ASP A 88 -20.53 -14.27 -13.36
N SER A 89 -21.51 -15.06 -12.91
CA SER A 89 -21.38 -16.52 -12.77
C SER A 89 -21.14 -17.27 -14.08
N ALA A 90 -21.42 -16.64 -15.22
CA ALA A 90 -21.17 -17.20 -16.55
C ALA A 90 -19.80 -16.79 -17.11
N GLY A 91 -19.03 -15.96 -16.39
CA GLY A 91 -17.73 -15.44 -16.83
C GLY A 91 -17.85 -14.26 -17.79
N MET A 92 -19.03 -13.67 -17.91
CA MET A 92 -19.23 -12.49 -18.74
C MET A 92 -18.87 -11.24 -17.94
N SER A 93 -17.97 -10.43 -18.49
CA SER A 93 -17.71 -9.08 -18.00
C SER A 93 -18.54 -8.06 -18.78
N GLY A 94 -18.91 -6.98 -18.11
CA GLY A 94 -19.55 -5.82 -18.74
C GLY A 94 -20.07 -4.86 -17.69
N LYS A 95 -20.75 -3.80 -18.16
CA LYS A 95 -21.26 -2.75 -17.28
C LYS A 95 -22.09 -3.29 -16.11
N HIS A 96 -22.91 -4.31 -16.33
CA HIS A 96 -23.75 -4.87 -15.27
C HIS A 96 -22.93 -5.52 -14.14
N SER A 97 -21.94 -6.36 -14.47
CA SER A 97 -21.08 -7.02 -13.47
C SER A 97 -20.19 -6.01 -12.75
N ASN A 98 -19.72 -4.99 -13.47
CA ASN A 98 -18.95 -3.87 -12.91
C ASN A 98 -19.80 -3.07 -11.91
N ASP A 99 -21.01 -2.65 -12.29
CA ASP A 99 -21.94 -1.91 -11.42
C ASP A 99 -22.36 -2.75 -10.18
N GLU A 100 -22.45 -4.07 -10.32
CA GLU A 100 -22.73 -4.98 -9.20
C GLU A 100 -21.54 -5.07 -8.24
N PHE A 101 -20.33 -5.18 -8.79
CA PHE A 101 -19.11 -5.19 -7.99
C PHE A 101 -18.93 -3.88 -7.21
N VAL A 102 -19.10 -2.72 -7.86
CA VAL A 102 -19.04 -1.41 -7.20
C VAL A 102 -20.06 -1.32 -6.07
N ARG A 103 -21.32 -1.75 -6.30
CA ARG A 103 -22.34 -1.82 -5.25
C ARG A 103 -21.97 -2.76 -4.11
N SER A 104 -21.28 -3.86 -4.40
CA SER A 104 -20.79 -4.76 -3.36
C SER A 104 -19.73 -4.09 -2.49
N LEU A 105 -18.83 -3.31 -3.08
CA LEU A 105 -17.86 -2.48 -2.35
C LEU A 105 -18.56 -1.44 -1.50
N SER A 106 -19.48 -0.64 -2.07
CA SER A 106 -20.28 0.35 -1.32
C SER A 106 -21.01 -0.27 -0.12
N SER A 107 -21.39 -1.55 -0.21
CA SER A 107 -22.04 -2.25 0.90
C SER A 107 -21.15 -2.48 2.12
N LEU A 108 -19.84 -2.22 2.00
CA LEU A 108 -18.86 -2.21 3.08
C LEU A 108 -18.76 -0.85 3.80
N GLU A 109 -19.46 0.18 3.33
CA GLU A 109 -19.50 1.49 3.99
C GLU A 109 -19.97 1.36 5.45
N GLY A 110 -19.28 2.08 6.33
CA GLY A 110 -19.52 2.03 7.77
C GLY A 110 -19.01 0.77 8.47
N PHE A 111 -18.25 -0.10 7.80
CA PHE A 111 -17.43 -1.12 8.45
C PHE A 111 -16.00 -0.62 8.67
N PRO A 112 -15.30 -1.09 9.71
CA PRO A 112 -13.89 -0.77 9.93
C PRO A 112 -13.01 -1.59 8.97
N VAL A 113 -12.96 -1.18 7.70
CA VAL A 113 -12.21 -1.85 6.63
C VAL A 113 -11.25 -0.91 5.92
N TRP A 114 -10.19 -1.51 5.37
CA TRP A 114 -9.27 -0.91 4.41
C TRP A 114 -9.19 -1.85 3.20
N ILE A 115 -9.34 -1.34 1.99
CA ILE A 115 -9.38 -2.18 0.79
C ILE A 115 -8.18 -1.82 -0.08
N VAL A 116 -7.40 -2.82 -0.48
CA VAL A 116 -6.32 -2.64 -1.46
C VAL A 116 -6.67 -3.44 -2.70
N ILE A 117 -6.74 -2.78 -3.85
CA ILE A 117 -6.88 -3.41 -5.15
C ILE A 117 -5.49 -3.41 -5.79
N ARG A 118 -4.87 -4.59 -5.83
CA ARG A 118 -3.57 -4.80 -6.44
C ARG A 118 -3.75 -5.28 -7.87
N LEU A 119 -3.49 -4.40 -8.83
CA LEU A 119 -3.55 -4.73 -10.24
C LEU A 119 -2.35 -5.61 -10.61
N CYS A 120 -2.63 -6.65 -11.37
CA CYS A 120 -1.65 -7.65 -11.82
C CYS A 120 -1.65 -7.73 -13.36
N THR A 121 -2.04 -6.64 -14.01
CA THR A 121 -2.21 -6.50 -15.46
C THR A 121 -1.84 -5.08 -15.87
N ASP A 122 -1.35 -4.92 -17.10
CA ASP A 122 -1.10 -3.61 -17.72
C ASP A 122 -2.23 -3.27 -18.73
N GLU A 123 -3.39 -3.94 -18.65
CA GLU A 123 -4.53 -3.71 -19.55
C GLU A 123 -5.25 -2.38 -19.20
N ASP A 124 -5.13 -1.40 -20.09
CA ASP A 124 -5.61 -0.01 -19.88
C ASP A 124 -7.08 0.08 -19.43
N ASP A 125 -7.97 -0.78 -19.93
CA ASP A 125 -9.39 -0.78 -19.57
C ASP A 125 -9.64 -1.34 -18.17
N VAL A 126 -8.85 -2.32 -17.73
CA VAL A 126 -8.87 -2.83 -16.36
C VAL A 126 -8.33 -1.79 -15.39
N VAL A 127 -7.16 -1.21 -15.70
CA VAL A 127 -6.53 -0.17 -14.88
C VAL A 127 -7.44 1.05 -14.74
N GLY A 128 -7.99 1.54 -15.86
CA GLY A 128 -8.91 2.66 -15.87
C GLY A 128 -10.16 2.40 -15.03
N PHE A 129 -10.77 1.22 -15.14
CA PHE A 129 -11.94 0.86 -14.35
C PHE A 129 -11.67 0.93 -12.84
N TYR A 130 -10.56 0.37 -12.37
CA TYR A 130 -10.26 0.35 -10.94
C TYR A 130 -9.88 1.73 -10.40
N ASN A 131 -9.12 2.52 -11.15
CA ASN A 131 -8.80 3.90 -10.77
C ASN A 131 -10.07 4.77 -10.66
N ASP A 132 -11.04 4.57 -11.55
CA ASP A 132 -12.32 5.29 -11.49
C ASP A 132 -13.17 4.92 -10.26
N ILE A 133 -12.92 3.77 -9.59
CA ILE A 133 -13.69 3.36 -8.40
C ILE A 133 -13.37 4.25 -7.19
N ASP A 134 -12.11 4.63 -7.02
CA ASP A 134 -11.66 5.46 -5.90
C ASP A 134 -12.39 6.82 -5.91
N GLU A 135 -12.62 7.39 -7.09
CA GLU A 135 -13.36 8.65 -7.25
C GLU A 135 -14.87 8.55 -6.91
N GLN A 136 -15.43 7.33 -6.93
CA GLN A 136 -16.88 7.11 -6.84
C GLN A 136 -17.37 6.77 -5.44
N LEU A 137 -16.49 6.35 -4.53
CA LEU A 137 -16.86 5.78 -3.24
C LEU A 137 -16.28 6.58 -2.08
N GLU A 138 -17.06 6.81 -1.01
CA GLU A 138 -16.55 7.37 0.25
C GLU A 138 -15.86 6.29 1.11
N LEU A 139 -15.23 5.29 0.47
CA LEU A 139 -14.56 4.17 1.11
C LEU A 139 -13.05 4.39 1.14
N SER A 140 -12.40 3.81 2.14
CA SER A 140 -10.95 3.75 2.19
C SER A 140 -10.43 2.64 1.26
N ILE A 141 -10.29 2.97 -0.01
CA ILE A 141 -9.79 2.10 -1.08
C ILE A 141 -8.44 2.66 -1.55
N GLU A 142 -7.49 1.77 -1.79
CA GLU A 142 -6.22 2.09 -2.44
C GLU A 142 -6.07 1.18 -3.65
N VAL A 143 -5.86 1.77 -4.82
CA VAL A 143 -5.57 1.04 -6.05
C VAL A 143 -4.08 1.14 -6.30
N LEU A 144 -3.40 -0.01 -6.41
CA LEU A 144 -1.97 -0.08 -6.64
C LEU A 144 -1.71 -0.88 -7.90
N ASP A 145 -0.93 -0.29 -8.80
CA ASP A 145 -0.50 -0.94 -10.03
C ASP A 145 0.99 -1.33 -9.96
N ASP A 146 1.73 -1.16 -11.05
CA ASP A 146 3.11 -1.61 -11.15
C ASP A 146 4.08 -0.78 -10.28
N PHE A 147 5.02 -1.47 -9.63
CA PHE A 147 6.03 -0.85 -8.76
C PHE A 147 6.80 0.31 -9.40
N VAL A 148 7.06 0.26 -10.71
CA VAL A 148 7.85 1.27 -11.41
C VAL A 148 6.98 2.47 -11.79
N GLY A 149 5.72 2.27 -12.15
CA GLY A 149 4.71 3.32 -12.34
C GLY A 149 4.47 4.11 -11.05
N GLU A 150 4.14 3.43 -9.96
CA GLU A 150 3.98 4.00 -8.62
C GLU A 150 5.18 4.84 -8.19
N ALA A 151 6.39 4.31 -8.41
CA ALA A 151 7.61 5.03 -8.09
C ALA A 151 7.77 6.32 -8.91
N GLN A 152 7.23 6.38 -10.14
CA GLN A 152 7.27 7.58 -10.96
C GLN A 152 6.36 8.66 -10.40
N GLU A 153 5.14 8.30 -9.99
CA GLU A 153 4.18 9.21 -9.38
C GLU A 153 4.73 9.79 -8.07
N VAL A 154 5.22 8.92 -7.18
CA VAL A 154 5.92 9.35 -5.96
C VAL A 154 7.13 10.24 -6.29
N TYR A 155 7.88 9.94 -7.35
CA TYR A 155 9.00 10.77 -7.76
C TYR A 155 8.57 12.12 -8.34
N VAL A 156 7.39 12.27 -8.94
CA VAL A 156 6.89 13.57 -9.41
C VAL A 156 6.72 14.53 -8.23
N HIS A 157 6.13 14.04 -7.14
CA HIS A 157 5.75 14.87 -5.99
C HIS A 157 6.83 14.93 -4.89
N ASN A 158 7.53 13.83 -4.66
CA ASN A 158 8.48 13.66 -3.55
C ASN A 158 9.83 13.11 -4.05
N LYS A 159 10.50 13.84 -4.95
CA LYS A 159 11.82 13.49 -5.57
C LYS A 159 12.93 13.10 -4.59
N TRP A 160 12.79 13.49 -3.32
CA TRP A 160 13.71 13.18 -2.23
C TRP A 160 13.55 11.75 -1.70
N LEU A 161 12.43 11.09 -1.97
CA LEU A 161 12.15 9.72 -1.58
C LEU A 161 12.59 8.75 -2.69
N ASN A 162 13.34 7.72 -2.29
CA ASN A 162 13.55 6.53 -3.08
C ASN A 162 12.45 5.51 -2.74
N TYR A 163 11.41 5.44 -3.57
CA TYR A 163 10.31 4.49 -3.41
C TYR A 163 10.83 3.07 -3.67
N GLY A 164 11.18 2.37 -2.58
CA GLY A 164 11.78 1.04 -2.61
C GLY A 164 10.72 -0.06 -2.57
N LEU A 165 11.07 -1.22 -3.15
CA LEU A 165 10.17 -2.39 -3.21
C LEU A 165 9.56 -2.80 -1.85
N PRO A 166 10.28 -2.75 -0.70
CA PRO A 166 9.67 -3.09 0.59
C PRO A 166 8.48 -2.18 0.95
N LEU A 167 8.54 -0.88 0.64
CA LEU A 167 7.46 0.06 0.91
C LEU A 167 6.23 -0.27 0.05
N HIS A 168 6.44 -0.50 -1.23
CA HIS A 168 5.39 -0.92 -2.16
C HIS A 168 4.71 -2.22 -1.70
N ARG A 169 5.49 -3.24 -1.30
CA ARG A 169 4.94 -4.49 -0.75
C ARG A 169 4.19 -4.28 0.57
N CYS A 170 4.55 -3.30 1.39
CA CYS A 170 3.78 -2.96 2.58
C CYS A 170 2.40 -2.38 2.23
N ARG A 171 2.34 -1.45 1.26
CA ARG A 171 1.08 -0.89 0.75
C ARG A 171 0.19 -1.98 0.14
N GLU A 172 0.74 -2.80 -0.77
CA GLU A 172 0.03 -3.95 -1.37
C GLU A 172 -0.54 -4.95 -0.35
N LEU A 173 0.07 -5.05 0.83
CA LEU A 173 -0.38 -5.93 1.92
C LEU A 173 -1.37 -5.24 2.88
N GLY A 174 -1.86 -4.05 2.55
CA GLY A 174 -2.85 -3.32 3.34
C GLY A 174 -2.28 -2.68 4.60
N PHE A 175 -1.00 -2.32 4.61
CA PHE A 175 -0.49 -1.41 5.62
C PHE A 175 -0.97 0.00 5.32
N GLU A 176 -1.99 0.43 6.06
CA GLU A 176 -2.56 1.78 5.98
C GLU A 176 -1.80 2.75 6.90
N ASP A 177 -1.33 3.86 6.34
CA ASP A 177 -1.11 5.11 7.06
C ASP A 177 -1.38 6.25 6.07
N ARG A 178 -2.11 7.28 6.51
CA ARG A 178 -2.48 8.43 5.67
C ARG A 178 -1.30 9.04 4.92
N VAL A 179 -0.08 8.99 5.48
CA VAL A 179 1.08 9.58 4.82
C VAL A 179 1.49 8.78 3.56
N PHE A 180 1.13 7.50 3.46
CA PHE A 180 1.36 6.70 2.26
C PHE A 180 0.39 7.01 1.12
N ASP A 181 -0.81 7.51 1.42
CA ASP A 181 -1.74 8.01 0.39
C ASP A 181 -1.26 9.35 -0.19
N LEU A 182 -0.48 10.12 0.58
CA LEU A 182 -0.08 11.47 0.19
C LEU A 182 1.22 11.54 -0.64
N ILE A 183 2.01 10.47 -0.70
CA ILE A 183 3.37 10.50 -1.29
C ILE A 183 3.38 10.59 -2.82
N ASP A 184 2.35 10.07 -3.47
CA ASP A 184 2.10 10.09 -4.91
C ASP A 184 1.10 11.19 -5.31
N GLU A 185 0.31 11.74 -4.38
CA GLU A 185 -0.61 12.86 -4.69
C GLU A 185 0.06 14.25 -4.67
N ARG A 186 0.93 14.52 -3.68
CA ARG A 186 1.48 15.86 -3.47
C ARG A 186 2.79 15.90 -2.69
N PRO A 187 3.54 17.03 -2.74
CA PRO A 187 4.67 17.21 -1.84
C PRO A 187 4.22 17.11 -0.37
N LEU A 188 4.94 16.30 0.40
CA LEU A 188 4.71 16.19 1.85
C LEU A 188 5.18 17.46 2.57
N THR A 189 4.45 17.86 3.60
CA THR A 189 4.86 18.91 4.54
C THR A 189 5.99 18.42 5.46
N LYS A 190 6.68 19.34 6.15
CA LYS A 190 7.74 18.98 7.12
C LYS A 190 7.24 17.99 8.19
N SER A 191 6.05 18.22 8.74
CA SER A 191 5.45 17.32 9.73
C SER A 191 5.14 15.94 9.15
N GLU A 192 4.63 15.86 7.92
CA GLU A 192 4.37 14.59 7.23
C GLU A 192 5.65 13.85 6.87
N ILE A 193 6.72 14.54 6.48
CA ILE A 193 8.05 13.94 6.26
C ILE A 193 8.57 13.31 7.55
N ARG A 194 8.37 13.96 8.70
CA ARG A 194 8.75 13.39 10.00
C ARG A 194 7.99 12.09 10.26
N GLN A 195 6.67 12.10 10.06
CA GLN A 195 5.83 10.92 10.25
C GLN A 195 6.20 9.80 9.28
N PHE A 196 6.42 10.11 8.01
CA PHE A 196 6.87 9.14 7.01
C PHE A 196 8.18 8.46 7.43
N CYS A 197 9.19 9.25 7.80
CA CYS A 197 10.48 8.71 8.20
C CYS A 197 10.39 7.91 9.52
N LEU A 198 9.52 8.32 10.46
CA LEU A 198 9.23 7.53 11.67
C LEU A 198 8.70 6.14 11.32
N LEU A 199 7.76 6.04 10.37
CA LEU A 199 7.23 4.75 9.90
C LEU A 199 8.31 3.92 9.22
N LEU A 200 9.15 4.56 8.40
CA LEU A 200 10.19 3.89 7.62
C LEU A 200 11.34 3.34 8.48
N PHE A 201 11.77 4.10 9.48
CA PHE A 201 12.94 3.75 10.31
C PHE A 201 12.57 3.14 11.66
N GLY A 202 11.31 3.27 12.08
CA GLY A 202 10.78 2.75 13.33
C GLY A 202 11.00 3.69 14.53
N GLN A 203 10.17 3.52 15.56
CA GLN A 203 10.15 4.40 16.74
C GLN A 203 11.49 4.46 17.47
N GLU A 204 12.20 3.33 17.60
CA GLU A 204 13.47 3.26 18.33
C GLU A 204 14.56 4.12 17.66
N ALA A 205 14.65 4.09 16.33
CA ALA A 205 15.62 4.92 15.59
C ALA A 205 15.24 6.41 15.60
N PHE A 206 13.97 6.72 15.86
CA PHE A 206 13.42 8.07 15.82
C PHE A 206 13.31 8.76 17.19
N ASP A 207 13.75 8.10 18.26
CA ASP A 207 13.79 8.71 19.59
C ASP A 207 14.75 9.92 19.60
N GLY A 208 14.27 11.03 20.14
CA GLY A 208 15.00 12.30 20.17
C GLY A 208 15.14 13.04 18.83
N VAL A 209 14.62 12.51 17.71
CA VAL A 209 14.68 13.20 16.41
C VAL A 209 13.81 14.47 16.44
N PRO A 210 14.38 15.65 16.16
CA PRO A 210 13.68 16.92 16.31
C PRO A 210 12.54 17.08 15.29
N ASP A 211 11.60 17.98 15.60
CA ASP A 211 10.58 18.37 14.64
C ASP A 211 11.21 19.22 13.53
N PRO A 212 11.13 18.80 12.24
CA PRO A 212 11.71 19.56 11.13
C PRO A 212 11.09 20.95 10.95
N SER A 213 9.92 21.21 11.51
CA SER A 213 9.27 22.53 11.51
C SER A 213 9.94 23.51 12.47
N ILE A 214 10.69 22.99 13.46
CA ILE A 214 11.42 23.76 14.47
C ILE A 214 12.93 23.75 14.18
N ASP A 215 13.50 22.58 13.90
CA ASP A 215 14.92 22.38 13.64
C ASP A 215 15.12 21.43 12.45
N PHE A 216 14.99 21.98 11.25
CA PHE A 216 15.22 21.25 10.01
C PHE A 216 16.68 20.76 9.86
N PRO A 217 17.73 21.57 10.15
CA PRO A 217 19.11 21.10 10.10
C PRO A 217 19.38 19.92 11.04
N GLY A 218 18.92 19.98 12.29
CA GLY A 218 19.02 18.89 13.25
C GLY A 218 18.30 17.64 12.79
N PHE A 219 17.08 17.79 12.27
CA PHE A 219 16.31 16.68 11.69
C PHE A 219 17.10 15.97 10.59
N VAL A 220 17.64 16.73 9.63
CA VAL A 220 18.35 16.13 8.50
C VAL A 220 19.65 15.44 8.93
N ASN A 221 20.37 16.00 9.92
CA ASN A 221 21.57 15.36 10.48
C ASN A 221 21.24 14.01 11.11
N ASP A 222 20.09 13.92 11.80
CA ASP A 222 19.63 12.69 12.43
C ASP A 222 19.18 11.65 11.39
N ILE A 223 18.46 12.04 10.33
CA ILE A 223 18.13 11.14 9.21
C ILE A 223 19.41 10.60 8.56
N GLU A 224 20.40 11.47 8.29
CA GLU A 224 21.69 11.03 7.77
C GLU A 224 22.37 10.01 8.68
N ARG A 225 22.32 10.20 10.01
CA ARG A 225 22.87 9.27 11.00
C ARG A 225 22.14 7.93 10.97
N ILE A 226 20.81 7.94 11.02
CA ILE A 226 19.95 6.75 11.02
C ILE A 226 20.20 5.89 9.78
N MET A 227 20.28 6.52 8.60
CA MET A 227 20.53 5.81 7.35
C MET A 227 21.94 5.23 7.27
N LYS A 228 22.94 5.88 7.88
CA LYS A 228 24.31 5.35 7.98
C LYS A 228 24.35 4.15 8.93
N SER A 229 23.64 4.20 10.06
CA SER A 229 23.62 3.10 11.04
C SER A 229 22.84 1.88 10.57
N SER A 230 21.73 2.07 9.86
CA SER A 230 20.95 0.95 9.32
C SER A 230 21.68 0.26 8.16
N GLY A 231 22.47 1.01 7.39
CA GLY A 231 23.14 0.52 6.18
C GLY A 231 22.18 0.07 5.07
N THR A 232 20.87 0.27 5.25
CA THR A 232 19.85 -0.23 4.33
C THR A 232 19.74 0.70 3.13
N LYS A 233 19.99 0.13 1.95
CA LYS A 233 19.78 0.77 0.66
C LYS A 233 18.76 -0.04 -0.13
N GLN A 234 18.03 0.63 -1.01
CA GLN A 234 17.03 0.02 -1.86
C GLN A 234 17.36 0.24 -3.32
N TRP A 235 16.94 -0.70 -4.16
CA TRP A 235 16.93 -0.46 -5.60
C TRP A 235 15.99 0.72 -5.91
N ASN A 236 16.53 1.76 -6.53
CA ASN A 236 15.77 2.89 -7.04
C ASN A 236 15.29 2.57 -8.46
N PRO A 237 13.98 2.36 -8.70
CA PRO A 237 13.48 1.99 -10.02
C PRO A 237 13.63 3.12 -11.06
N ILE A 238 13.58 4.38 -10.62
CA ILE A 238 13.73 5.57 -11.48
C ILE A 238 15.16 5.72 -11.96
N LYS A 239 16.13 5.61 -11.05
CA LYS A 239 17.56 5.78 -11.37
C LYS A 239 18.26 4.46 -11.76
N LYS A 240 17.55 3.33 -11.68
CA LYS A 240 18.04 1.98 -11.97
C LYS A 240 19.37 1.65 -11.27
N ARG A 241 19.46 1.97 -9.98
CA ARG A 241 20.64 1.67 -9.14
C ARG A 241 20.27 1.62 -7.66
N VAL A 242 21.11 0.98 -6.85
CA VAL A 242 20.92 0.93 -5.39
C VAL A 242 21.24 2.29 -4.77
N GLU A 243 20.28 2.87 -4.08
CA GLU A 243 20.38 4.16 -3.40
C GLU A 243 19.84 4.09 -1.96
N PRO A 244 20.21 5.06 -1.11
CA PRO A 244 19.57 5.20 0.19
C PRO A 244 18.07 5.51 0.05
N TRP A 245 17.30 5.31 1.12
CA TRP A 245 15.87 5.64 1.15
C TRP A 245 15.58 7.13 0.92
N ILE A 246 16.39 8.01 1.50
CA ILE A 246 16.21 9.46 1.42
C ILE A 246 17.39 10.11 0.69
N ASP A 247 17.11 10.82 -0.40
CA ASP A 247 18.07 11.69 -1.07
C ASP A 247 18.17 13.01 -0.30
N ILE A 248 19.10 13.05 0.66
CA ILE A 248 19.27 14.18 1.58
C ILE A 248 19.55 15.50 0.86
N LYS A 249 20.25 15.47 -0.28
CA LYS A 249 20.52 16.69 -1.04
C LYS A 249 19.23 17.28 -1.59
N LYS A 250 18.37 16.43 -2.15
CA LYS A 250 17.06 16.85 -2.64
C LYS A 250 16.12 17.25 -1.50
N LEU A 251 16.12 16.51 -0.39
CA LEU A 251 15.33 16.86 0.78
C LEU A 251 15.67 18.28 1.26
N LYS A 252 16.97 18.59 1.42
CA LYS A 252 17.44 19.94 1.76
C LYS A 252 17.07 20.98 0.70
N SER A 253 17.20 20.65 -0.58
CA SER A 253 16.89 21.58 -1.67
C SER A 253 15.40 21.91 -1.79
N ILE A 254 14.50 21.01 -1.39
CA ILE A 254 13.05 21.17 -1.52
C ILE A 254 12.45 21.77 -0.25
N HIS A 255 12.93 21.35 0.92
CA HIS A 255 12.31 21.66 2.22
C HIS A 255 13.20 22.47 3.16
N GLY A 256 14.49 22.61 2.83
CA GLY A 256 15.37 23.53 3.53
C GLY A 256 14.92 24.96 3.27
N GLU A 257 15.04 25.81 4.28
CA GLU A 257 14.90 27.24 4.04
C GLU A 257 16.04 27.71 3.16
N ASP A 258 15.75 28.62 2.22
CA ASP A 258 16.76 29.44 1.58
C ASP A 258 17.47 30.23 2.69
N TYR A 259 18.57 29.69 3.23
CA TYR A 259 19.54 30.46 4.00
C TYR A 259 20.34 31.43 3.09
N ALA A 260 19.74 31.88 1.99
CA ALA A 260 20.28 32.85 1.07
C ALA A 260 19.61 34.21 1.33
N CYS A 261 20.41 35.14 1.86
CA CYS A 261 20.19 36.59 1.93
C CYS A 261 19.54 37.17 3.20
N SER A 262 20.24 37.07 4.33
CA SER A 262 20.18 38.08 5.39
C SER A 262 21.54 38.77 5.66
N ALA A 263 22.49 38.61 4.74
CA ALA A 263 23.71 39.42 4.66
C ALA A 263 23.61 40.43 3.51
N CYS A 264 22.67 41.36 3.60
CA CYS A 264 22.77 42.65 2.91
C CYS A 264 22.60 43.73 3.97
N THR A 265 23.74 44.12 4.52
CA THR A 265 24.00 45.35 5.26
C THR A 265 23.27 46.53 4.63
N VAL A 266 22.43 47.21 5.41
CA VAL A 266 22.19 48.64 5.20
C VAL A 266 23.01 49.36 6.27
N SER A 267 24.06 50.02 5.78
CA SER A 267 24.80 51.08 6.46
C SER A 267 23.97 52.36 6.50
#